data_AF-A0A368FJX8-F1
#
_entry.id   AF-A0A368FJX8-F1
#
_cell.length_a   1.000
_cell.length_b   1.000
_cell.length_c   1.000
_cell.angle_alpha   90.00
_cell.angle_beta   90.00
_cell.angle_gamma   90.00
#
_symmetry.space_group_name_H-M   'P 1'
#
loop_
_entity.id
_entity.type
_entity.pdbx_description
1 polymer ?
#
loop_
_entity_poly.entity_id
_entity_poly.type
_entity_poly.pdbx_seq_one_letter_code
_entity_poly.pdbx_strand_id
1 'polypeptide(L)'
;MVLPFYPTESEAIGQIGVAIVVAGMLGSVIGGFLLDRFKKFKLTTVLDYLFSFLAMLAFTFTLDLGSIVVVFVNAFVLGFFMTGYLPIGFEFAAEITFPAAEGTTGGLLNASAQIFGMLLTLAMGKVMHGISTFWCNIIMSAALIFGTFLTILIKEDQKRQKAHAGHAHLPTSATQLTSCSATD
;
A
#
# COMPACT_ATOMS: atom_id res chain seq x y z
N MET A 1 -7.48 4.59 -19.94
CA MET A 1 -8.67 5.20 -19.32
C MET A 1 -8.88 6.66 -19.70
N VAL A 2 -7.83 7.51 -19.74
CA VAL A 2 -8.00 8.96 -20.04
C VAL A 2 -7.95 9.29 -21.55
N LEU A 3 -7.27 8.48 -22.36
CA LEU A 3 -7.14 8.67 -23.83
C LEU A 3 -8.46 8.91 -24.59
N PRO A 4 -9.57 8.20 -24.30
CA PRO A 4 -10.82 8.40 -25.03
C PRO A 4 -11.46 9.78 -24.83
N PHE A 5 -11.12 10.48 -23.75
CA PHE A 5 -11.70 11.79 -23.40
C PHE A 5 -10.86 12.99 -23.87
N TYR A 6 -9.55 12.81 -24.08
CA TYR A 6 -8.64 13.89 -24.54
C TYR A 6 -7.72 13.42 -25.69
N PRO A 7 -8.25 13.18 -26.90
CA PRO A 7 -7.49 12.61 -28.01
C PRO A 7 -6.41 13.54 -28.59
N THR A 8 -6.50 14.85 -28.39
CA THR A 8 -5.53 15.87 -28.86
C THR A 8 -4.40 16.16 -27.87
N GLU A 9 -4.49 15.68 -26.62
CA GLU A 9 -3.56 16.01 -25.52
C GLU A 9 -2.74 14.78 -25.07
N SER A 10 -2.19 14.04 -26.04
CA SER A 10 -1.42 12.81 -25.76
C SER A 10 -0.22 13.06 -24.83
N GLU A 11 0.40 14.24 -24.93
CA GLU A 11 1.53 14.65 -24.09
C GLU A 11 1.10 14.86 -22.64
N ALA A 12 -0.01 15.57 -22.41
CA ALA A 12 -0.55 15.81 -21.07
C ALA A 12 -1.01 14.51 -20.38
N ILE A 13 -1.53 13.54 -21.14
CA ILE A 13 -1.88 12.22 -20.60
C ILE A 13 -0.61 11.47 -20.12
N GLY A 14 0.47 11.55 -20.88
CA GLY A 14 1.77 11.00 -20.46
C GLY A 14 2.28 11.67 -19.19
N GLN A 15 2.16 12.99 -19.09
CA GLN A 15 2.55 13.77 -17.90
C GLN A 15 1.73 13.40 -16.66
N ILE A 16 0.44 13.09 -16.79
CA ILE A 16 -0.37 12.57 -15.67
C ILE A 16 0.23 11.26 -15.13
N GLY A 17 0.67 10.36 -16.01
CA GLY A 17 1.34 9.12 -15.60
C GLY A 17 2.62 9.38 -14.80
N VAL A 18 3.46 10.31 -15.26
CA VAL A 18 4.67 10.73 -14.53
C VAL A 18 4.32 11.34 -13.17
N ALA A 19 3.29 12.18 -13.11
CA ALA A 19 2.84 12.81 -11.88
C ALA A 19 2.40 11.78 -10.83
N ILE A 20 1.66 10.74 -11.24
CA ILE A 20 1.26 9.63 -10.37
C ILE A 20 2.49 8.93 -9.77
N VAL A 21 3.51 8.65 -10.59
CA VAL A 21 4.73 7.97 -10.15
C VAL A 21 5.50 8.83 -9.16
N VAL A 22 5.73 10.11 -9.47
CA VAL A 22 6.47 11.03 -8.59
C VAL A 22 5.72 11.25 -7.27
N ALA A 23 4.40 11.46 -7.33
CA ALA A 23 3.57 11.56 -6.14
C ALA A 23 3.65 10.29 -5.28
N GLY A 24 3.63 9.14 -5.93
CA GLY A 24 3.75 7.86 -5.27
C GLY A 24 5.09 7.64 -4.58
N MET A 25 6.19 8.09 -5.18
CA MET A 25 7.51 8.05 -4.54
C MET A 25 7.52 8.90 -3.26
N LEU A 26 6.93 10.09 -3.29
CA LEU A 26 6.79 10.95 -2.10
C LEU A 26 5.90 10.30 -1.04
N GLY A 27 4.78 9.69 -1.48
CA GLY A 27 3.87 8.93 -0.63
C GLY A 27 4.56 7.78 0.09
N SER A 28 5.44 7.03 -0.59
CA SER A 28 6.19 5.94 0.01
C SER A 28 7.12 6.42 1.14
N VAL A 29 7.82 7.53 0.93
CA VAL A 29 8.72 8.09 1.95
C VAL A 29 7.93 8.52 3.18
N ILE A 30 6.82 9.24 2.97
CA ILE A 30 5.97 9.72 4.06
C ILE A 30 5.24 8.57 4.76
N GLY A 31 4.73 7.60 4.02
CA GLY A 31 4.04 6.41 4.53
C GLY A 31 4.95 5.55 5.39
N GLY A 32 6.19 5.30 4.94
CA GLY A 32 7.20 4.60 5.74
C GLY A 32 7.55 5.37 7.02
N PHE A 33 7.84 6.68 6.91
CA PHE A 33 8.12 7.52 8.08
C PHE A 33 6.95 7.58 9.08
N LEU A 34 5.72 7.64 8.58
CA LEU A 34 4.52 7.64 9.41
C LEU A 34 4.39 6.31 10.15
N LEU A 35 4.66 5.19 9.47
CA LEU A 35 4.58 3.88 10.08
C LEU A 35 5.64 3.68 11.17
N ASP A 36 6.88 4.11 10.92
CA ASP A 36 7.98 4.10 11.90
C ASP A 36 7.60 4.81 13.20
N ARG A 37 6.88 5.94 13.07
CA ARG A 37 6.49 6.78 14.20
C ARG A 37 5.29 6.24 14.97
N PHE A 38 4.26 5.78 14.26
CA PHE A 38 2.99 5.40 14.87
C PHE A 38 2.96 3.93 15.31
N LYS A 39 3.75 3.03 14.68
CA LYS A 39 3.83 1.58 14.96
C LYS A 39 2.47 0.86 15.06
N LYS A 40 1.42 1.45 14.49
CA LYS A 40 0.04 0.97 14.45
C LYS A 40 -0.31 0.62 13.00
N PHE A 41 0.16 -0.53 12.55
CA PHE A 41 0.05 -0.97 11.16
C PHE A 41 -1.38 -0.99 10.65
N LYS A 42 -2.33 -1.50 11.44
CA LYS A 42 -3.74 -1.58 11.00
C LYS A 42 -4.39 -0.21 10.82
N LEU A 43 -4.12 0.74 11.72
CA LEU A 43 -4.75 2.06 11.65
C LEU A 43 -4.23 2.87 10.47
N THR A 44 -2.91 2.83 10.24
CA THR A 44 -2.29 3.51 9.10
C THR A 44 -2.81 2.93 7.78
N THR A 45 -2.88 1.60 7.67
CA THR A 45 -3.43 0.93 6.48
C THR A 45 -4.89 1.27 6.22
N VAL A 46 -5.75 1.29 7.24
CA VAL A 46 -7.18 1.63 7.06
C VAL A 46 -7.37 3.08 6.62
N LEU A 47 -6.60 4.02 7.18
CA LEU A 47 -6.65 5.42 6.77
C LEU A 47 -6.20 5.59 5.32
N ASP A 48 -5.12 4.93 4.94
CA ASP A 48 -4.58 5.01 3.59
C ASP A 48 -5.54 4.43 2.53
N TYR A 49 -6.21 3.32 2.84
CA TYR A 49 -7.29 2.78 2.01
C TYR A 49 -8.49 3.73 1.91
N LEU A 50 -8.89 4.38 3.01
CA LEU A 50 -10.00 5.33 3.00
C LEU A 50 -9.68 6.56 2.12
N PHE A 51 -8.47 7.12 2.25
CA PHE A 51 -8.03 8.24 1.42
C PHE A 51 -7.89 7.84 -0.06
N SER A 52 -7.37 6.64 -0.34
CA SER A 52 -7.30 6.08 -1.68
C SER A 52 -8.68 5.91 -2.32
N PHE A 53 -9.67 5.44 -1.55
CA PHE A 53 -11.05 5.30 -2.02
C PHE A 53 -11.68 6.66 -2.33
N LEU A 54 -11.50 7.66 -1.46
CA LEU A 54 -11.97 9.02 -1.70
C LEU A 54 -11.31 9.65 -2.93
N ALA A 55 -10.01 9.45 -3.11
CA ALA A 55 -9.26 9.91 -4.28
C ALA A 55 -9.76 9.23 -5.57
N MET A 56 -10.08 7.93 -5.51
CA MET A 56 -10.62 7.18 -6.65
C MET A 56 -12.05 7.64 -7.03
N LEU A 57 -12.89 7.93 -6.04
CA LEU A 57 -14.21 8.54 -6.28
C LEU A 57 -14.07 9.93 -6.90
N ALA A 58 -13.23 10.78 -6.33
CA ALA A 58 -12.96 12.11 -6.87
C ALA A 58 -12.43 12.05 -8.30
N PHE A 59 -11.51 11.13 -8.59
CA PHE A 59 -10.99 10.88 -9.93
C PHE A 59 -12.10 10.45 -10.91
N THR A 60 -13.00 9.57 -10.48
CA THR A 60 -14.13 9.10 -11.29
C THR A 60 -15.09 10.23 -11.66
N PHE A 61 -15.48 11.08 -10.71
CA PHE A 61 -16.38 12.21 -10.99
C PHE A 61 -15.72 13.36 -11.75
N THR A 62 -14.41 13.53 -11.60
CA THR A 62 -13.66 14.61 -12.24
C THR A 62 -13.33 14.33 -13.71
N LEU A 63 -13.32 13.05 -14.11
CA LEU A 63 -13.10 12.66 -15.51
C LEU A 63 -14.11 13.31 -16.47
N ASP A 64 -15.36 13.51 -16.02
CA ASP A 64 -16.44 14.09 -16.83
C ASP A 64 -16.43 15.64 -16.85
N LEU A 65 -15.61 16.32 -16.02
CA LEU A 65 -15.61 17.78 -15.90
C LEU A 65 -14.83 18.53 -16.99
N GLY A 66 -14.10 17.84 -17.87
CA GLY A 66 -13.41 18.47 -19.00
C GLY A 66 -12.16 19.30 -18.64
N SER A 67 -11.73 19.35 -17.37
CA SER A 67 -10.56 20.11 -16.92
C SER A 67 -9.37 19.20 -16.58
N ILE A 68 -8.33 19.27 -17.41
CA ILE A 68 -7.12 18.44 -17.27
C ILE A 68 -6.34 18.71 -15.98
N VAL A 69 -6.39 19.94 -15.47
CA VAL A 69 -5.71 20.33 -14.21
C VAL A 69 -6.32 19.61 -13.01
N VAL A 70 -7.64 19.47 -12.96
CA VAL A 70 -8.32 18.80 -11.84
C VAL A 70 -8.06 17.29 -11.90
N VAL A 71 -7.99 16.71 -13.10
CA VAL A 71 -7.57 15.31 -13.30
C VAL A 71 -6.13 15.11 -12.83
N PHE A 72 -5.23 16.06 -13.12
CA PHE A 72 -3.83 16.00 -12.69
C PHE A 72 -3.68 16.02 -11.17
N VAL A 73 -4.41 16.92 -10.49
CA VAL A 73 -4.39 16.99 -9.02
C VAL A 73 -4.95 15.71 -8.40
N ASN A 74 -6.07 15.18 -8.90
CA ASN A 74 -6.62 13.92 -8.39
C ASN A 74 -5.70 12.73 -8.66
N ALA A 75 -5.06 12.68 -9.83
CA ALA A 75 -4.07 11.65 -10.15
C ALA A 75 -2.86 11.72 -9.22
N PHE A 76 -2.38 12.92 -8.91
CA PHE A 76 -1.30 13.13 -7.93
C PHE A 76 -1.70 12.60 -6.54
N VAL A 77 -2.88 12.98 -6.05
CA VAL A 77 -3.38 12.53 -4.74
C VAL A 77 -3.58 11.02 -4.72
N LEU A 78 -4.15 10.44 -5.79
CA LEU A 78 -4.34 9.00 -5.92
C LEU A 78 -3.00 8.26 -5.92
N GLY A 79 -2.01 8.75 -6.69
CA GLY A 79 -0.67 8.16 -6.75
C GLY A 79 0.05 8.18 -5.42
N PHE A 80 -0.08 9.29 -4.68
CA PHE A 80 0.50 9.47 -3.35
C PHE A 80 0.02 8.39 -2.37
N PHE A 81 -1.29 8.22 -2.22
CA PHE A 81 -1.84 7.24 -1.27
C PHE A 81 -1.64 5.80 -1.76
N MET A 82 -1.95 5.50 -3.03
CA MET A 82 -1.82 4.13 -3.57
C MET A 82 -0.40 3.56 -3.46
N THR A 83 0.60 4.38 -3.75
CA THR A 83 2.00 3.93 -3.68
C THR A 83 2.55 4.06 -2.27
N GLY A 84 2.08 5.06 -1.50
CA GLY A 84 2.39 5.20 -0.07
C GLY A 84 2.02 3.97 0.76
N TYR A 85 1.01 3.23 0.33
CA TYR A 85 0.65 1.94 0.90
C TYR A 85 1.76 0.88 0.85
N LEU A 86 2.56 0.85 -0.22
CA LEU A 86 3.54 -0.23 -0.45
C LEU A 86 4.48 -0.44 0.74
N PRO A 87 5.27 0.56 1.18
CA PRO A 87 6.19 0.38 2.30
C PRO A 87 5.47 -0.07 3.58
N ILE A 88 4.27 0.46 3.83
CA ILE A 88 3.44 0.09 4.97
C ILE A 88 3.08 -1.40 4.92
N GLY A 89 2.66 -1.88 3.74
CA GLY A 89 2.31 -3.28 3.51
C GLY A 89 3.50 -4.24 3.63
N PHE A 90 4.68 -3.86 3.11
CA PHE A 90 5.90 -4.66 3.21
C PHE A 90 6.35 -4.82 4.67
N GLU A 91 6.35 -3.73 5.44
CA GLU A 91 6.70 -3.79 6.87
C GLU A 91 5.66 -4.57 7.67
N PHE A 92 4.37 -4.38 7.40
CA PHE A 92 3.31 -5.14 8.05
C PHE A 92 3.43 -6.64 7.77
N ALA A 93 3.72 -7.01 6.52
CA ALA A 93 3.91 -8.41 6.13
C ALA A 93 5.12 -9.02 6.87
N ALA A 94 6.24 -8.30 6.96
CA ALA A 94 7.41 -8.75 7.71
C ALA A 94 7.10 -8.95 9.21
N GLU A 95 6.28 -8.07 9.80
CA GLU A 95 5.88 -8.14 11.21
C GLU A 95 5.02 -9.38 11.52
N ILE A 96 4.03 -9.71 10.66
CA ILE A 96 3.14 -10.87 10.88
C ILE A 96 3.79 -12.22 10.56
N THR A 97 4.82 -12.22 9.70
CA THR A 97 5.53 -13.43 9.24
C THR A 97 6.76 -13.78 10.10
N PHE A 98 7.09 -12.99 11.12
CA PHE A 98 8.20 -13.27 12.03
C PHE A 98 8.11 -14.70 12.61
N PRO A 99 9.21 -15.49 12.66
CA PRO A 99 10.62 -15.13 12.41
C PRO A 99 11.14 -15.38 10.98
N ALA A 100 10.27 -15.39 9.96
CA ALA A 100 10.72 -15.53 8.57
C ALA A 100 11.63 -14.36 8.14
N ALA A 101 12.56 -14.64 7.22
CA ALA A 101 13.44 -13.61 6.66
C ALA A 101 12.63 -12.57 5.86
N GLU A 102 12.86 -11.28 6.12
CA GLU A 102 12.15 -10.17 5.48
C GLU A 102 12.24 -10.22 3.94
N GLY A 103 13.40 -10.65 3.41
CA GLY A 103 13.60 -10.84 1.97
C GLY A 103 12.68 -11.91 1.36
N THR A 104 12.37 -12.99 2.08
CA THR A 104 11.44 -14.03 1.61
C THR A 104 10.01 -13.51 1.59
N THR A 105 9.59 -12.83 2.65
CA THR A 105 8.23 -12.24 2.74
C THR A 105 8.02 -11.17 1.67
N GLY A 106 8.98 -10.25 1.51
CA GLY A 106 8.93 -9.23 0.47
C GLY A 106 8.97 -9.82 -0.94
N GLY A 107 9.79 -10.84 -1.17
CA GLY A 107 9.85 -11.55 -2.44
C GLY A 107 8.52 -12.20 -2.82
N LEU A 108 7.87 -12.90 -1.88
CA LEU A 108 6.58 -13.55 -2.11
C LEU A 108 5.46 -12.52 -2.32
N LEU A 109 5.46 -11.43 -1.54
CA LEU A 109 4.49 -10.36 -1.69
C LEU A 109 4.59 -9.71 -3.08
N ASN A 110 5.81 -9.37 -3.52
CA ASN A 110 6.02 -8.76 -4.83
C ASN A 110 5.69 -9.74 -5.98
N ALA A 111 6.06 -11.02 -5.85
CA ALA A 111 5.69 -12.05 -6.84
C ALA A 111 4.17 -12.15 -6.98
N SER A 112 3.44 -12.17 -5.86
CA SER A 112 1.98 -12.19 -5.89
C SER A 112 1.40 -10.91 -6.54
N ALA A 113 1.90 -9.74 -6.16
CA ALA A 113 1.45 -8.45 -6.70
C ALA A 113 1.65 -8.37 -8.22
N GLN A 114 2.78 -8.85 -8.73
CA GLN A 114 3.06 -8.84 -10.16
C GLN A 114 2.18 -9.82 -10.95
N ILE A 115 1.95 -11.03 -10.43
CA ILE A 115 1.07 -12.02 -11.08
C ILE A 115 -0.37 -11.50 -11.13
N PHE A 116 -0.92 -11.06 -9.99
CA PHE A 116 -2.28 -10.52 -9.94
C PHE A 116 -2.39 -9.20 -10.73
N GLY A 117 -1.38 -8.34 -10.67
CA GLY A 117 -1.33 -7.09 -11.44
C GLY A 117 -1.36 -7.34 -12.94
N MET A 118 -0.61 -8.33 -13.44
CA MET A 118 -0.63 -8.72 -14.85
C MET A 118 -2.01 -9.24 -15.28
N LEU A 119 -2.58 -10.18 -14.53
CA LEU A 119 -3.90 -10.75 -14.82
C LEU A 119 -5.00 -9.68 -14.80
N LEU A 120 -4.99 -8.81 -13.79
CA LEU A 120 -5.97 -7.75 -13.64
C LEU A 120 -5.84 -6.70 -14.74
N THR A 121 -4.61 -6.33 -15.13
CA THR A 121 -4.36 -5.38 -16.23
C THR A 121 -4.91 -5.92 -17.55
N LEU A 122 -4.68 -7.21 -17.85
CA LEU A 122 -5.22 -7.85 -19.05
C LEU A 122 -6.76 -7.92 -19.04
N ALA A 123 -7.36 -8.25 -17.90
CA ALA A 123 -8.80 -8.27 -17.73
C ALA A 123 -9.42 -6.87 -17.93
N MET A 124 -8.84 -5.85 -17.28
CA MET A 124 -9.30 -4.46 -17.39
C MET A 124 -9.12 -3.91 -18.81
N GLY A 125 -8.03 -4.27 -19.49
CA GLY A 125 -7.81 -3.91 -20.90
C GLY A 125 -8.94 -4.40 -21.81
N LYS A 126 -9.42 -5.63 -21.60
CA LYS A 126 -10.58 -6.18 -22.34
C LYS A 126 -11.88 -5.46 -22.00
N VAL A 127 -12.13 -5.16 -20.72
CA VAL A 127 -13.33 -4.44 -20.28
C VAL A 127 -13.36 -3.01 -20.83
N MET A 128 -12.21 -2.33 -20.84
CA MET A 128 -12.07 -0.96 -21.34
C MET A 128 -12.36 -0.85 -22.85
N HIS A 129 -11.91 -1.82 -23.66
CA HIS A 129 -12.20 -1.83 -25.10
C HIS A 129 -13.62 -2.32 -25.46
N GLY A 130 -14.22 -3.17 -24.63
CA GLY A 130 -15.49 -3.82 -24.95
C GLY A 130 -16.75 -3.13 -24.42
N ILE A 131 -16.67 -2.42 -23.28
CA ILE A 131 -17.85 -1.91 -22.56
C ILE A 131 -17.80 -0.39 -22.40
N SER A 132 -17.01 0.11 -21.45
CA SER A 132 -16.82 1.54 -21.20
C SER A 132 -15.79 1.76 -20.08
N THR A 133 -15.10 2.90 -20.10
CA THR A 133 -14.19 3.36 -19.04
C THR A 133 -14.86 3.42 -17.67
N PHE A 134 -16.17 3.73 -17.61
CA PHE A 134 -16.92 3.81 -16.36
C PHE A 134 -16.96 2.45 -15.63
N TRP A 135 -17.29 1.37 -16.33
CA TRP A 135 -17.29 0.01 -15.77
C TRP A 135 -15.90 -0.43 -15.32
N CYS A 136 -14.86 0.03 -16.01
CA CYS A 136 -13.47 -0.21 -15.60
C CYS A 136 -13.15 0.44 -14.25
N ASN A 137 -13.56 1.69 -14.04
CA ASN A 137 -13.42 2.38 -12.75
C ASN A 137 -14.24 1.72 -11.63
N ILE A 138 -15.46 1.25 -11.93
CA ILE A 138 -16.29 0.53 -10.96
C ILE A 138 -15.65 -0.78 -10.53
N ILE A 139 -15.14 -1.58 -11.48
CA ILE A 139 -14.46 -2.84 -11.14
C ILE A 139 -13.18 -2.56 -10.34
N MET A 140 -12.44 -1.50 -10.67
CA MET A 140 -11.24 -1.12 -9.91
C MET A 140 -11.57 -0.66 -8.50
N SER A 141 -12.65 0.10 -8.32
CA SER A 141 -13.15 0.51 -7.01
C SER A 141 -13.62 -0.70 -6.20
N ALA A 142 -14.31 -1.66 -6.82
CA ALA A 142 -14.72 -2.91 -6.17
C ALA A 142 -13.52 -3.77 -5.75
N ALA A 143 -12.48 -3.85 -6.58
CA ALA A 143 -11.25 -4.56 -6.24
C ALA A 143 -10.53 -3.92 -5.04
N LEU A 144 -10.52 -2.59 -4.94
CA LEU A 144 -9.98 -1.87 -3.78
C LEU A 144 -10.78 -2.14 -2.50
N ILE A 145 -12.12 -2.14 -2.59
CA ILE A 145 -12.99 -2.47 -1.45
C ILE A 145 -12.77 -3.91 -1.00
N PHE A 146 -12.67 -4.85 -1.95
CA PHE A 146 -12.39 -6.25 -1.64
C PHE A 146 -11.01 -6.43 -0.99
N GLY A 147 -9.98 -5.74 -1.50
CA GLY A 147 -8.65 -5.70 -0.88
C GLY A 147 -8.68 -5.11 0.53
N THR A 148 -9.44 -4.04 0.75
CA THR A 148 -9.65 -3.44 2.08
C THR A 148 -10.30 -4.43 3.03
N PHE A 149 -11.35 -5.12 2.57
CA PHE A 149 -12.07 -6.11 3.37
C PHE A 149 -11.16 -7.27 3.78
N LEU A 150 -10.40 -7.83 2.84
CA LEU A 150 -9.38 -8.85 3.14
C LEU A 150 -8.37 -8.33 4.16
N THR A 151 -7.92 -7.10 4.01
CA THR A 151 -6.94 -6.47 4.92
C THR A 151 -7.51 -6.30 6.33
N ILE A 152 -8.79 -5.97 6.48
CA ILE A 152 -9.47 -5.89 7.78
C ILE A 152 -9.56 -7.26 8.46
N LEU A 153 -9.74 -8.33 7.69
CA LEU A 153 -9.79 -9.71 8.18
C LEU A 153 -8.42 -10.24 8.63
N ILE A 154 -7.31 -9.63 8.19
CA ILE A 154 -5.98 -10.00 8.66
C ILE A 154 -5.88 -9.65 10.14
N LYS A 155 -5.66 -10.68 10.96
CA LYS A 155 -5.45 -10.53 12.39
C LYS A 155 -4.08 -9.86 12.60
N GLU A 156 -4.08 -8.62 13.10
CA GLU A 156 -2.87 -7.93 13.52
C GLU A 156 -2.37 -8.59 14.81
N ASP A 157 -1.58 -9.67 14.65
CA ASP A 157 -0.81 -10.23 15.75
C ASP A 157 0.62 -9.67 15.63
N GLN A 158 0.94 -8.68 16.46
CA GLN A 158 2.26 -8.03 16.48
C GLN A 158 3.30 -8.96 17.12
N LYS A 159 3.64 -10.03 16.39
CA LYS A 159 4.53 -11.10 16.86
C LYS A 159 5.94 -10.59 17.15
N ARG A 160 6.48 -9.64 16.36
CA ARG A 160 7.82 -9.07 16.58
C ARG A 160 7.82 -8.19 17.84
N GLN A 161 6.82 -7.34 18.03
CA GLN A 161 6.69 -6.57 19.28
C GLN A 161 6.52 -7.46 20.52
N LYS A 162 5.72 -8.53 20.42
CA LYS A 162 5.55 -9.51 21.51
C LYS A 162 6.85 -10.30 21.78
N ALA A 163 7.62 -10.63 20.75
CA ALA A 163 8.92 -11.30 20.91
C ALA A 163 9.95 -10.39 21.60
N HIS A 164 10.02 -9.09 21.24
CA HIS A 164 10.90 -8.12 21.91
C HIS A 164 10.47 -7.83 23.36
N ALA A 165 9.16 -7.78 23.63
CA ALA A 165 8.65 -7.66 25.01
C ALA A 165 8.94 -8.92 25.85
N GLY A 166 8.92 -10.11 25.23
CA GLY A 166 9.28 -11.37 25.89
C GLY A 166 10.76 -11.47 26.28
N HIS A 167 11.67 -10.97 25.43
CA HIS A 167 13.11 -10.93 25.73
C HIS A 167 13.47 -9.93 26.84
N ALA A 168 12.71 -8.84 27.02
CA ALA A 168 12.89 -7.91 28.13
C ALA A 168 12.50 -8.52 29.50
N HIS A 169 11.72 -9.61 29.51
CA HIS A 169 11.31 -10.33 30.71
C HIS A 169 12.16 -11.58 31.04
N LEU A 170 13.11 -11.96 30.18
CA LEU A 170 14.13 -12.92 30.58
C LEU A 170 15.14 -12.15 31.45
N PRO A 171 15.22 -12.41 32.77
CA PRO A 171 16.35 -11.90 33.52
C PRO A 171 17.60 -12.41 32.81
N THR A 172 18.56 -11.52 32.63
CA THR A 172 19.91 -11.86 32.24
C THR A 172 20.50 -12.79 33.32
N SER A 173 20.13 -14.07 33.32
CA SER A 173 20.63 -15.07 34.27
C SER A 173 22.14 -15.31 34.12
N ALA A 174 22.79 -14.70 33.13
CA ALA A 174 24.24 -14.64 33.04
C ALA A 174 24.89 -13.75 34.12
N THR A 175 24.16 -12.84 34.76
CA THR A 175 24.71 -11.99 35.85
C THR A 175 24.63 -12.63 37.24
N GLN A 176 23.92 -13.76 37.40
CA GLN A 176 23.83 -14.49 38.68
C GLN A 176 24.89 -15.59 38.85
N LEU A 177 25.63 -15.96 37.80
CA LEU A 177 26.66 -16.99 37.90
C LEU A 177 28.04 -16.45 38.32
N THR A 178 28.27 -15.13 38.26
CA THR A 178 29.56 -14.53 38.65
C THR A 178 29.61 -14.14 40.15
N SER A 179 28.47 -14.09 40.85
CA SER A 179 28.42 -13.76 42.28
C SER A 179 28.47 -14.95 43.23
N CYS A 180 28.40 -16.19 42.72
CA CYS A 180 28.47 -17.40 43.56
C CYS A 180 29.85 -18.10 43.54
N SER A 181 30.85 -17.55 42.86
CA SER A 181 32.22 -18.11 42.86
C SER A 181 33.26 -17.22 43.54
N ALA A 182 32.84 -16.22 44.31
CA ALA A 182 33.71 -15.26 44.97
C ALA A 182 33.29 -14.99 46.42
N THR A 183 33.08 -16.05 47.19
CA THR A 183 33.17 -16.03 48.66
C THR A 183 33.59 -17.43 49.12
N ASP A 184 34.85 -17.49 49.57
CA ASP A 184 35.47 -18.41 50.53
C ASP A 184 35.24 -19.94 50.45
#